data_AF-A0A0C4DKJ8-F1
#
_entry.id   AF-A0A0C4DKJ8-F1
#
_cell.length_a   1.000
_cell.length_b   1.000
_cell.length_c   1.000
_cell.angle_alpha   90.00
_cell.angle_beta   90.00
_cell.angle_gamma   90.00
#
_symmetry.space_group_name_H-M   'P 1'
#
loop_
_entity.id
_entity.type
_entity.pdbx_description
1 polymer ?
#
loop_
_entity_poly.entity_id
_entity_poly.type
_entity_poly.pdbx_seq_one_letter_code
_entity_poly.pdbx_strand_id
1 'polypeptide(L)'
;MWSDRSGMGQGITGYTTGVQPLPSRYAQRGPWVVDGNNTLTMESSSGFYACPEGKFYRLWVDSGVANPGQSKDCLFVSLRAVPVTQPNSCLYSAPQPPSA
;
A
#
# COMPACT_ATOMS: atom_id res chain seq x y z
N MET A 1 -2.07 -7.43 -0.29
CA MET A 1 -1.43 -6.10 -0.29
C MET A 1 -0.06 -6.22 0.37
N TRP A 2 0.92 -5.45 -0.07
CA TRP A 2 2.22 -5.30 0.57
C TRP A 2 2.52 -3.81 0.78
N SER A 3 3.42 -3.51 1.72
CA SER A 3 3.99 -2.18 1.91
C SER A 3 5.48 -2.27 2.24
N ASP A 4 6.27 -1.32 1.77
CA ASP A 4 7.68 -1.14 2.16
C ASP A 4 7.81 0.15 2.98
N ARG A 5 7.83 0.01 4.32
CA ARG A 5 7.95 1.12 5.28
C ARG A 5 9.41 1.45 5.63
N SER A 6 10.39 0.93 4.88
CA SER A 6 11.80 1.29 5.07
C SER A 6 12.05 2.76 4.71
N GLY A 7 13.19 3.32 5.10
CA GLY A 7 13.52 4.72 4.79
C GLY A 7 13.52 5.05 3.29
N MET A 8 13.85 4.08 2.43
CA MET A 8 13.78 4.24 0.97
C MET A 8 12.39 3.92 0.42
N GLY A 9 11.68 2.96 1.02
CA GLY A 9 10.32 2.59 0.62
C GLY A 9 9.25 3.61 1.01
N GLN A 10 9.45 4.34 2.11
CA GLN A 10 8.59 5.45 2.60
C GLN A 10 7.10 5.08 2.73
N GLY A 11 6.80 3.81 2.91
CA GLY A 11 5.44 3.29 3.02
C GLY A 11 4.78 2.94 1.70
N ILE A 12 5.51 2.87 0.58
CA ILE A 12 4.93 2.55 -0.73
C ILE A 12 4.13 1.25 -0.64
N THR A 13 2.95 1.24 -1.26
CA THR A 13 2.05 0.09 -1.24
C THR A 13 1.88 -0.51 -2.63
N GLY A 14 1.46 -1.77 -2.65
CA GLY A 14 1.00 -2.42 -3.87
C GLY A 14 0.38 -3.78 -3.63
N TYR A 15 0.12 -4.47 -4.73
CA TYR A 15 -0.46 -5.80 -4.74
C TYR A 15 0.48 -6.78 -5.43
N THR A 16 0.43 -8.03 -4.97
CA THR A 16 1.03 -9.19 -5.61
C THR A 16 -0.04 -10.28 -5.63
N THR A 17 -0.02 -11.14 -6.64
CA THR A 17 -0.95 -12.26 -6.78
C THR A 17 -0.23 -13.60 -6.83
N GLY A 18 -0.86 -14.63 -6.26
CA GLY A 18 -0.30 -15.97 -6.20
C GLY A 18 1.07 -15.97 -5.53
N VAL A 19 2.05 -16.58 -6.22
CA VAL A 19 3.43 -16.75 -5.73
C VAL A 19 4.38 -15.62 -6.14
N GLN A 20 3.86 -14.47 -6.59
CA GLN A 20 4.71 -13.34 -6.96
C GLN A 20 5.61 -12.90 -5.79
N PRO A 21 6.92 -12.70 -6.04
CA PRO A 21 7.83 -12.24 -5.01
C PRO A 21 7.48 -10.82 -4.57
N LEU A 22 7.95 -10.44 -3.39
CA LEU A 22 7.88 -9.05 -2.96
C LEU A 22 8.83 -8.19 -3.79
N PRO A 23 8.47 -6.93 -4.08
CA PRO A 23 9.26 -6.06 -4.95
C PRO A 23 10.59 -5.63 -4.32
N SER A 24 10.74 -5.76 -3.01
CA SER A 24 11.97 -5.48 -2.27
C SER A 24 12.11 -6.44 -1.10
N ARG A 25 13.33 -6.55 -0.57
CA ARG A 25 13.62 -7.32 0.66
C ARG A 25 13.00 -6.72 1.93
N TYR A 26 12.55 -5.46 1.87
CA TYR A 26 11.98 -4.73 3.00
C TYR A 26 10.47 -4.60 2.93
N ALA A 27 9.88 -4.94 1.78
CA ALA A 27 8.44 -5.03 1.66
C ALA A 27 7.90 -6.14 2.55
N GLN A 28 6.71 -5.92 3.10
CA GLN A 28 6.01 -6.85 3.98
C GLN A 28 4.52 -6.89 3.64
N ARG A 29 3.88 -8.06 3.84
CA ARG A 29 2.44 -8.27 3.57
C ARG A 29 1.56 -8.02 4.78
N GLY A 30 2.11 -7.47 5.86
CA GLY A 30 1.38 -7.27 7.10
C GLY A 30 2.33 -7.26 8.30
N PRO A 31 1.77 -7.32 9.53
CA PRO A 31 0.35 -7.53 9.81
C PRO A 31 -0.53 -6.31 9.45
N TRP A 32 -1.65 -6.59 8.78
CA TRP A 32 -2.74 -5.63 8.58
C TRP A 32 -3.77 -5.83 9.68
N VAL A 33 -4.28 -4.74 10.23
CA VAL A 33 -5.26 -4.75 11.32
C VAL A 33 -6.47 -3.95 10.88
N VAL A 34 -7.66 -4.43 11.23
CA VAL A 34 -8.90 -3.68 11.10
C VAL A 34 -9.41 -3.41 12.52
N ASP A 35 -9.56 -2.14 12.87
CA ASP A 35 -10.04 -1.74 14.20
C ASP A 35 -11.56 -1.83 14.35
N GLY A 36 -12.08 -1.50 15.54
CA GLY A 36 -13.52 -1.51 15.82
C GLY A 36 -14.35 -0.50 15.02
N ASN A 37 -13.71 0.46 14.35
CA ASN A 37 -14.34 1.42 13.43
C ASN A 37 -14.20 1.00 11.96
N ASN A 38 -13.76 -0.24 11.71
CA ASN A 38 -13.40 -0.79 10.40
C ASN A 38 -12.28 0.00 9.70
N THR A 39 -11.42 0.70 10.44
CA THR A 39 -10.25 1.36 9.87
C THR A 39 -9.14 0.34 9.66
N LEU A 40 -8.64 0.26 8.43
CA LEU A 40 -7.48 -0.54 8.08
C LEU A 40 -6.21 0.22 8.50
N THR A 41 -5.32 -0.46 9.21
CA THR A 41 -3.97 0.01 9.53
C THR A 41 -2.95 -1.12 9.30
N MET A 42 -1.67 -0.76 9.20
CA MET A 42 -0.56 -1.72 9.19
C MET A 42 0.23 -1.60 10.49
N GLU A 43 0.22 -2.65 11.30
CA GLU A 43 0.84 -2.63 12.63
C GLU A 43 0.45 -1.37 13.43
N SER A 44 1.43 -0.53 13.77
CA SER A 44 1.34 0.72 14.51
C SER A 44 1.22 1.96 13.60
N SER A 45 1.03 1.82 12.29
CA SER A 45 0.85 2.97 11.39
C SER A 45 -0.41 3.75 11.76
N SER A 46 -0.35 5.07 11.70
CA SER A 46 -1.49 5.93 12.02
C SER A 46 -2.53 6.02 10.90
N GLY A 47 -2.19 5.59 9.68
CA GLY A 47 -3.07 5.69 8.51
C GLY A 47 -2.27 5.66 7.21
N PHE A 48 -2.74 6.45 6.23
CA PHE A 48 -2.17 6.49 4.89
C PHE A 48 -2.02 7.93 4.39
N TYR A 49 -1.12 8.14 3.45
CA TYR A 49 -1.06 9.33 2.61
C TYR A 49 -1.57 9.00 1.21
N ALA A 50 -2.54 9.78 0.73
CA ALA A 50 -2.96 9.82 -0.66
C ALA A 50 -2.20 10.93 -1.37
N CYS A 51 -1.22 10.54 -2.20
CA CYS A 51 -0.38 11.48 -2.94
C CYS A 51 -0.82 11.53 -4.41
N PRO A 52 -1.08 12.73 -4.97
CA PRO A 52 -1.43 12.88 -6.38
C PRO A 52 -0.37 12.32 -7.33
N GLU A 53 -0.82 11.59 -8.36
CA GLU A 53 -0.02 11.10 -9.46
C GLU A 53 -0.82 11.23 -10.76
N GLY A 54 -0.66 12.37 -11.44
CA GLY A 54 -1.45 12.70 -12.64
C GLY A 54 -2.95 12.83 -12.32
N LYS A 55 -3.77 11.87 -12.79
CA LYS A 55 -5.24 11.85 -12.60
C LYS A 55 -5.69 10.92 -11.49
N PHE A 56 -4.77 10.31 -10.76
CA PHE A 56 -5.06 9.34 -9.71
C PHE A 56 -4.26 9.68 -8.45
N TYR A 57 -4.55 8.95 -7.38
CA TYR A 57 -3.79 9.02 -6.14
C TYR A 57 -3.06 7.70 -5.92
N ARG A 58 -1.81 7.79 -5.49
CA ARG A 58 -1.08 6.66 -4.94
C ARG A 58 -1.21 6.67 -3.42
N LEU A 59 -1.52 5.50 -2.85
CA LEU A 59 -1.61 5.33 -1.40
C LEU A 59 -0.28 4.84 -0.83
N TRP A 60 0.14 5.48 0.26
CA TRP A 60 1.34 5.15 1.02
C TRP A 60 0.93 4.92 2.47
N VAL A 61 1.40 3.84 3.09
CA VAL A 61 1.24 3.65 4.54
C VAL A 61 2.04 4.72 5.26
N ASP A 62 1.51 5.28 6.34
CA ASP A 62 2.27 6.20 7.16
C ASP A 62 3.55 5.54 7.72
N SER A 63 4.69 6.10 7.34
CA SER A 63 6.03 5.75 7.81
C SER A 63 6.76 6.95 8.42
N GLY A 64 6.03 7.99 8.84
CA GLY A 64 6.61 9.23 9.38
C GLY A 64 7.10 10.22 8.31
N VAL A 65 6.76 9.99 7.04
CA VAL A 65 7.12 10.87 5.91
C VAL A 65 5.84 11.44 5.31
N ALA A 66 5.58 12.74 5.51
CA ALA A 66 4.35 13.38 5.05
C ALA A 66 4.25 13.54 3.52
N ASN A 67 5.39 13.52 2.82
CA ASN A 67 5.49 13.68 1.37
C ASN A 67 6.32 12.54 0.76
N PRO A 68 5.80 11.29 0.79
CA PRO A 68 6.56 10.14 0.36
C PRO A 68 6.81 10.14 -1.16
N GLY A 69 7.94 9.58 -1.58
CA GLY A 69 8.37 9.55 -2.98
C GLY A 69 8.67 10.94 -3.57
N GLN A 70 8.95 11.95 -2.74
CA GLN A 70 9.06 13.36 -3.16
C GLN A 70 7.76 13.92 -3.76
N SER A 71 6.62 13.28 -3.46
CA SER A 71 5.31 13.77 -3.86
C SER A 71 5.00 15.10 -3.19
N LYS A 72 4.08 15.87 -3.77
CA LYS A 72 3.56 17.12 -3.18
C LYS A 72 2.07 17.00 -2.98
N ASP A 73 1.53 17.83 -2.11
CA ASP A 73 0.08 17.95 -1.87
C ASP A 73 -0.58 16.62 -1.46
N CYS A 74 0.16 15.81 -0.69
CA CYS A 74 -0.36 14.56 -0.14
C CYS A 74 -1.40 14.85 0.95
N LEU A 75 -2.49 14.08 0.94
CA LEU A 75 -3.55 14.15 1.93
C LEU A 75 -3.44 12.98 2.88
N PHE A 76 -3.50 13.23 4.18
CA PHE A 76 -3.63 12.16 5.16
C PHE A 76 -5.05 11.59 5.12
N VAL A 77 -5.18 10.28 4.97
CA VAL A 77 -6.46 9.57 4.80
C VAL A 77 -6.51 8.31 5.65
N SER A 78 -7.72 7.95 6.09
CA SER A 78 -8.01 6.66 6.70
C SER A 78 -8.73 5.77 5.70
N LEU A 79 -8.29 4.52 5.57
CA LEU A 79 -8.96 3.54 4.72
C LEU A 79 -9.94 2.73 5.56
N ARG A 80 -11.20 2.64 5.14
CA ARG A 80 -12.20 1.78 5.79
C ARG A 80 -12.35 0.47 5.04
N ALA A 81 -12.24 -0.63 5.76
CA ALA A 81 -12.56 -1.96 5.25
C ALA A 81 -14.08 -2.12 5.19
N VAL A 82 -14.58 -2.53 4.02
CA VAL A 82 -15.98 -2.91 3.82
C VAL A 82 -16.01 -4.42 3.58
N PRO A 83 -16.79 -5.19 4.37
CA PRO A 83 -16.90 -6.62 4.16
C PRO A 83 -17.56 -6.90 2.81
N VAL A 84 -16.98 -7.81 2.04
CA VAL A 84 -17.51 -8.26 0.75
C VAL A 84 -17.92 -9.72 0.88
N THR A 85 -19.21 -10.01 0.72
CA THR A 85 -19.78 -11.37 0.86
C THR A 85 -19.53 -12.24 -0.37
N GLN A 86 -19.38 -11.62 -1.54
CA GLN A 86 -19.10 -12.29 -2.81
C GLN A 86 -17.87 -11.65 -3.47
N PRO A 87 -16.65 -12.07 -3.09
CA PRO A 87 -15.43 -11.49 -3.61
C PRO A 87 -15.22 -11.86 -5.08
N ASN A 88 -15.02 -10.86 -5.94
CA ASN A 88 -14.56 -11.09 -7.31
C ASN A 88 -13.05 -11.41 -7.29
N SER A 89 -12.64 -12.54 -7.86
CA SER A 89 -11.23 -12.87 -8.01
C SER A 89 -10.66 -12.24 -9.29
N CYS A 90 -9.82 -11.22 -9.14
CA CYS A 90 -9.01 -10.67 -10.24
C CYS A 90 -7.53 -10.97 -10.00
N LEU A 91 -6.80 -11.32 -11.05
CA LEU A 91 -5.33 -11.46 -11.00
C LEU A 91 -4.67 -10.16 -11.47
N TYR A 92 -3.66 -9.68 -10.74
CA TYR A 92 -2.90 -8.50 -11.12
C TYR A 92 -1.72 -8.92 -12.01
N SER A 93 -1.47 -8.17 -13.09
CA SER A 93 -0.34 -8.40 -13.99
C SER A 93 1.00 -8.20 -13.27
N ALA A 94 1.96 -9.10 -13.48
CA ALA A 94 3.34 -8.88 -13.05
C ALA A 94 4.07 -7.99 -14.06
N PRO A 95 4.99 -7.11 -13.62
CA PRO A 95 6.01 -6.55 -14.52
C PRO A 95 6.80 -7.71 -15.14
N GLN A 96 6.91 -7.74 -16.47
CA GLN A 96 7.80 -8.70 -17.12
C GLN A 96 9.25 -8.38 -16.74
N PRO A 97 10.10 -9.37 -16.40
CA PRO A 97 11.53 -9.12 -16.32
C PRO A 97 12.02 -8.60 -17.68
N PRO A 98 13.02 -7.68 -17.70
CA PRO A 98 13.57 -7.22 -18.97
C PRO A 98 14.05 -8.43 -19.76
N SER A 99 13.63 -8.51 -21.03
CA SER A 99 14.12 -9.48 -21.98
C SER A 99 15.64 -9.35 -22.08
N ALA A 100 16.34 -10.43 -21.77
CA ALA A 100 17.79 -10.56 -21.94
C ALA A 100 18.18 -10.49 -23.42
#